data_AF-A0A1Y5TR35-F1
#
_entry.id   AF-A0A1Y5TR35-F1
#
_cell.length_a   1.000
_cell.length_b   1.000
_cell.length_c   1.000
_cell.angle_alpha   90.00
_cell.angle_beta   90.00
_cell.angle_gamma   90.00
#
_symmetry.space_group_name_H-M   'P 1'
#
loop_
_entity.id
_entity.type
_entity.pdbx_description
1 polymer ?
#
loop_
_entity_poly.entity_id
_entity_poly.type
_entity_poly.pdbx_seq_one_letter_code
_entity_poly.pdbx_strand_id
1 'polypeptide(L)'
;MPHHDPGEPHPDDEARTHLPVPIVSADEHAPADDEAPREETETETFLREMEEELPRGYLYFLDIGLLYQLTKAGDYAPVCSPIRVLRRLRTPDGTGRPLEIALRDFDGRIRTVIVPVAELSTRPAAVVNALTHVGLDLRGKPADLTALIKAWDVDATGYLADRPGWLDLPNGASVFIRPDGEVCASRPITEIVRLSGATPMPVSGTLEDWQTTIGRWSVGNPALIAGVAMGFVGPLLGPSRLDTVGINLHSKTSSGKSTVARAARS
;
A
#
# COMPACT_ATOMS: atom_id res chain seq x y z
N MET A 1 -100.37 1.57 -29.10
CA MET A 1 -101.33 1.78 -27.99
C MET A 1 -101.89 0.43 -27.59
N PRO A 2 -102.09 0.12 -26.28
CA PRO A 2 -101.93 0.92 -25.06
C PRO A 2 -100.63 0.54 -24.29
N HIS A 3 -99.92 1.46 -23.64
CA HIS A 3 -100.13 2.03 -22.29
C HIS A 3 -100.16 0.98 -21.15
N HIS A 4 -99.12 0.93 -20.31
CA HIS A 4 -99.20 1.46 -18.94
C HIS A 4 -97.81 1.65 -18.33
N ASP A 5 -97.78 2.59 -17.40
CA ASP A 5 -96.67 3.32 -16.78
C ASP A 5 -96.47 2.77 -15.33
N PRO A 6 -95.83 3.47 -14.38
CA PRO A 6 -94.50 3.23 -13.85
C PRO A 6 -94.51 2.78 -12.37
N GLY A 7 -93.32 2.55 -11.80
CA GLY A 7 -93.17 2.36 -10.35
C GLY A 7 -91.71 2.49 -9.89
N GLU A 8 -91.36 3.70 -9.44
CA GLU A 8 -90.30 4.00 -8.46
C GLU A 8 -90.98 4.79 -7.31
N PRO A 9 -90.42 4.97 -6.06
CA PRO A 9 -88.99 4.91 -5.67
C PRO A 9 -88.62 4.36 -4.25
N HIS A 10 -87.28 4.19 -4.02
CA HIS A 10 -86.44 4.37 -2.79
C HIS A 10 -86.55 3.43 -1.54
N PRO A 11 -85.57 3.37 -0.58
CA PRO A 11 -84.11 3.69 -0.54
C PRO A 11 -83.16 2.55 -0.05
N ASP A 12 -81.86 2.81 -0.19
CA ASP A 12 -80.69 2.49 0.68
C ASP A 12 -80.45 1.03 1.15
N ASP A 13 -79.28 0.45 0.83
CA ASP A 13 -78.06 0.65 1.62
C ASP A 13 -76.87 -0.18 1.07
N GLU A 14 -75.72 0.50 1.04
CA GLU A 14 -74.33 0.05 0.96
C GLU A 14 -73.93 -1.26 0.23
N ALA A 15 -73.34 -1.04 -0.95
CA ALA A 15 -72.31 -1.91 -1.51
C ALA A 15 -71.00 -1.80 -0.71
N ARG A 16 -70.34 -2.92 -0.41
CA ARG A 16 -69.02 -3.29 -1.00
C ARG A 16 -68.32 -4.47 -0.30
N THR A 17 -68.22 -5.57 -1.08
CA THR A 17 -67.01 -6.37 -1.32
C THR A 17 -66.56 -7.39 -0.26
N HIS A 18 -67.12 -8.60 -0.33
CA HIS A 18 -66.44 -9.83 0.07
C HIS A 18 -65.71 -10.43 -1.14
N LEU A 19 -64.37 -10.46 -1.12
CA LEU A 19 -63.56 -11.29 -2.02
C LEU A 19 -62.99 -12.48 -1.23
N PRO A 20 -62.91 -13.68 -1.84
CA PRO A 20 -62.60 -14.93 -1.17
C PRO A 20 -61.09 -15.13 -0.97
N VAL A 21 -60.73 -15.87 0.08
CA VAL A 21 -59.39 -16.40 0.34
C VAL A 21 -59.03 -17.48 -0.70
N PRO A 22 -57.76 -17.55 -1.14
CA PRO A 22 -57.20 -18.87 -1.45
C PRO A 22 -55.81 -19.13 -0.83
N ILE A 23 -55.76 -20.24 -0.10
CA ILE A 23 -54.80 -21.37 -0.17
C ILE A 23 -53.31 -21.09 0.07
N VAL A 24 -52.83 -21.66 1.18
CA VAL A 24 -51.41 -21.92 1.48
C VAL A 24 -50.89 -23.12 0.67
N SER A 25 -49.73 -22.92 0.06
CA SER A 25 -48.73 -23.95 -0.33
C SER A 25 -47.48 -23.18 -0.77
N ALA A 26 -46.24 -23.56 -0.58
CA ALA A 26 -45.49 -24.53 0.22
C ALA A 26 -44.01 -24.17 -0.11
N ASP A 27 -43.11 -24.21 0.88
CA ASP A 27 -41.64 -24.20 0.76
C ASP A 27 -41.00 -23.54 -0.48
N GLU A 28 -40.48 -22.32 -0.31
CA GLU A 28 -39.23 -21.92 -0.96
C GLU A 28 -38.14 -21.87 0.12
N HIS A 29 -37.52 -23.03 0.34
CA HIS A 29 -36.20 -23.09 0.94
C HIS A 29 -35.22 -22.46 -0.06
N ALA A 30 -35.01 -21.15 0.04
CA ALA A 30 -33.92 -20.49 -0.66
C ALA A 30 -32.63 -21.22 -0.28
N PRO A 31 -31.80 -21.68 -1.24
CA PRO A 31 -30.52 -22.25 -0.91
C PRO A 31 -29.73 -21.16 -0.17
N ALA A 32 -29.12 -21.53 0.95
CA ALA A 32 -28.10 -20.70 1.56
C ALA A 32 -27.09 -20.37 0.47
N ASP A 33 -27.02 -19.09 0.08
CA ASP A 33 -25.97 -18.60 -0.78
C ASP A 33 -24.65 -18.99 -0.12
N ASP A 34 -23.98 -19.95 -0.75
CA ASP A 34 -22.58 -20.29 -0.52
C ASP A 34 -21.79 -19.06 -1.02
N GLU A 35 -21.82 -17.98 -0.23
CA GLU A 35 -21.00 -16.78 -0.45
C GLU A 35 -19.56 -17.24 -0.33
N ALA A 36 -18.94 -17.50 -1.49
CA ALA A 36 -17.50 -17.64 -1.60
C ALA A 36 -16.83 -16.52 -0.78
N PRO A 37 -15.81 -16.83 0.04
CA PRO A 37 -15.23 -15.86 0.97
C PRO A 37 -14.80 -14.61 0.19
N ARG A 38 -15.35 -13.45 0.56
CA ARG A 38 -14.97 -12.16 -0.02
C ARG A 38 -13.47 -11.98 0.17
N GLU A 39 -12.75 -11.68 -0.92
CA GLU A 39 -11.33 -11.34 -0.83
C GLU A 39 -11.16 -10.12 0.08
N GLU A 40 -10.42 -10.30 1.17
CA GLU A 40 -10.17 -9.27 2.16
C GLU A 40 -9.32 -8.16 1.52
N THR A 41 -9.76 -6.92 1.67
CA THR A 41 -9.04 -5.77 1.12
C THR A 41 -7.71 -5.55 1.86
N GLU A 42 -6.74 -4.88 1.22
CA GLU A 42 -5.45 -4.52 1.84
C GLU A 42 -5.67 -3.76 3.16
N THR A 43 -6.68 -2.89 3.20
CA THR A 43 -7.03 -2.11 4.37
C THR A 43 -7.62 -2.96 5.49
N GLU A 44 -8.52 -3.91 5.19
CA GLU A 44 -9.09 -4.81 6.19
C GLU A 44 -8.01 -5.70 6.82
N THR A 45 -7.15 -6.28 5.99
CA THR A 45 -6.00 -7.08 6.44
C THR A 45 -5.10 -6.25 7.36
N PHE A 46 -4.77 -5.03 6.97
CA PHE A 46 -3.96 -4.11 7.77
C PHE A 46 -4.60 -3.81 9.13
N LEU A 47 -5.89 -3.53 9.17
CA LEU A 47 -6.58 -3.20 10.43
C LEU A 47 -6.65 -4.39 11.38
N ARG A 48 -6.93 -5.60 10.86
CA ARG A 48 -6.95 -6.83 11.67
C ARG A 48 -5.58 -7.08 12.29
N GLU A 49 -4.53 -7.11 11.48
CA GLU A 49 -3.17 -7.38 11.97
C GLU A 49 -2.69 -6.28 12.94
N MET A 50 -3.08 -5.03 12.71
CA MET A 50 -2.79 -3.93 13.63
C MET A 50 -3.45 -4.14 14.99
N GLU A 51 -4.73 -4.54 15.01
CA GLU A 51 -5.48 -4.75 16.24
C GLU A 51 -4.96 -5.95 17.03
N GLU A 52 -4.59 -7.04 16.36
CA GLU A 52 -3.98 -8.23 16.97
C GLU A 52 -2.65 -7.93 17.66
N GLU A 53 -1.84 -7.04 17.07
CA GLU A 53 -0.52 -6.65 17.56
C GLU A 53 -0.53 -5.41 18.46
N LEU A 54 -1.70 -4.84 18.73
CA LEU A 54 -1.82 -3.57 19.42
C LEU A 54 -1.28 -3.68 20.87
N PRO A 55 -0.45 -2.72 21.33
CA PRO A 55 0.12 -2.80 22.67
C PRO A 55 -0.95 -2.71 23.76
N ARG A 56 -0.68 -3.36 24.90
CA ARG A 56 -1.55 -3.26 26.08
C ARG A 56 -1.75 -1.81 26.51
N GLY A 57 -2.99 -1.48 26.86
CA GLY A 57 -3.37 -0.11 27.23
C GLY A 57 -3.72 0.77 26.02
N TYR A 58 -3.81 0.21 24.82
CA TYR A 58 -4.35 0.87 23.65
C TYR A 58 -5.52 0.08 23.08
N LEU A 59 -6.46 0.78 22.44
CA LEU A 59 -7.62 0.19 21.75
C LEU A 59 -7.87 0.88 20.42
N TYR A 60 -8.39 0.13 19.45
CA TYR A 60 -8.91 0.65 18.20
C TYR A 60 -10.44 0.71 18.25
N PHE A 61 -11.02 1.87 17.97
CA PHE A 61 -12.47 2.05 17.88
C PHE A 61 -12.87 2.07 16.41
N LEU A 62 -13.47 0.99 15.90
CA LEU A 62 -13.78 0.80 14.48
C LEU A 62 -14.76 1.85 13.93
N ASP A 63 -15.75 2.24 14.75
CA ASP A 63 -16.78 3.23 14.42
C ASP A 63 -16.21 4.65 14.26
N ILE A 64 -15.21 4.99 15.08
CA ILE A 64 -14.52 6.28 15.05
C ILE A 64 -13.32 6.24 14.07
N GLY A 65 -12.74 5.06 13.86
CA GLY A 65 -11.55 4.87 13.03
C GLY A 65 -10.27 5.43 13.66
N LEU A 66 -10.16 5.44 15.00
CA LEU A 66 -9.03 6.00 15.74
C LEU A 66 -8.51 5.05 16.82
N LEU A 67 -7.22 5.16 17.11
CA LEU A 67 -6.55 4.53 18.24
C LEU A 67 -6.64 5.43 19.47
N TYR A 68 -6.90 4.80 20.62
CA TYR A 68 -7.02 5.45 21.92
C TYR A 68 -6.05 4.81 22.91
N GLN A 69 -5.62 5.57 23.90
CA GLN A 69 -4.81 5.11 25.02
C GLN A 69 -5.64 5.13 26.30
N LEU A 70 -5.53 4.06 27.11
CA LEU A 70 -6.04 4.01 28.46
C LEU A 70 -5.20 4.91 29.37
N THR A 71 -5.83 5.94 29.91
CA THR A 71 -5.19 6.87 30.84
C THR A 71 -5.13 6.29 32.25
N LYS A 72 -4.29 6.88 33.10
CA LYS A 72 -4.21 6.50 34.52
C LYS A 72 -5.52 6.70 35.29
N ALA A 73 -6.40 7.58 34.79
CA ALA A 73 -7.71 7.83 35.38
C ALA A 73 -8.74 6.74 35.07
N GLY A 74 -8.42 5.81 34.16
CA GLY A 74 -9.34 4.79 33.67
C GLY A 74 -10.14 5.20 32.43
N ASP A 75 -10.00 6.46 31.99
CA ASP A 75 -10.62 6.97 30.76
C ASP A 75 -9.77 6.68 29.52
N TYR A 76 -10.39 6.73 28.34
CA TYR A 76 -9.70 6.62 27.05
C TYR A 76 -9.49 7.99 26.42
N ALA A 77 -8.26 8.25 25.97
CA ALA A 77 -7.90 9.47 25.24
C ALA A 77 -7.49 9.14 23.79
N PRO A 78 -7.93 9.90 22.79
CA PRO A 78 -7.59 9.65 21.39
C PRO A 78 -6.11 9.94 21.13
N VAL A 79 -5.47 9.11 20.30
CA VAL A 79 -4.05 9.23 19.93
C VAL A 79 -3.92 9.58 18.46
N CYS A 80 -4.28 8.67 17.55
CA CYS A 80 -4.12 8.88 16.11
C CYS A 80 -5.00 7.94 15.26
N SER A 81 -5.00 8.13 13.94
CA SER A 81 -5.49 7.14 12.98
C SER A 81 -4.68 5.83 13.02
N PRO A 82 -5.18 4.75 12.39
CA PRO A 82 -4.52 3.44 12.37
C PRO A 82 -3.06 3.49 11.96
N ILE A 83 -2.22 2.88 12.80
CA ILE A 83 -0.76 2.77 12.63
C ILE A 83 -0.29 1.43 13.19
N ARG A 84 0.69 0.80 12.53
CA ARG A 84 1.26 -0.48 12.91
C ARG A 84 2.77 -0.48 12.72
N VAL A 85 3.52 -0.97 13.71
CA VAL A 85 4.97 -1.16 13.57
C VAL A 85 5.23 -2.52 12.95
N LEU A 86 5.61 -2.55 11.67
CA LEU A 86 5.71 -3.79 10.91
C LEU A 86 6.94 -4.63 11.25
N ARG A 87 8.09 -3.98 11.42
CA ARG A 87 9.39 -4.66 11.63
C ARG A 87 10.50 -3.72 12.07
N ARG A 88 11.57 -4.31 12.60
CA ARG A 88 12.87 -3.63 12.81
C ARG A 88 13.80 -3.93 11.65
N LEU A 89 14.26 -2.89 10.97
CA LEU A 89 15.22 -3.03 9.88
C LEU A 89 16.65 -2.91 10.40
N ARG A 90 17.59 -3.64 9.81
CA ARG A 90 19.02 -3.55 10.09
C ARG A 90 19.68 -2.71 9.00
N THR A 91 20.39 -1.66 9.41
CA THR A 91 21.20 -0.85 8.49
C THR A 91 22.43 -1.63 8.02
N PRO A 92 23.04 -1.25 6.88
CA PRO A 92 24.19 -1.97 6.31
C PRO A 92 25.43 -1.92 7.22
N ASP A 93 25.59 -0.84 7.99
CA ASP A 93 26.67 -0.67 8.98
C ASP A 93 26.45 -1.53 10.25
N GLY A 94 25.30 -2.19 10.38
CA GLY A 94 24.94 -3.04 11.51
C GLY A 94 24.59 -2.30 12.80
N THR A 95 24.73 -0.98 12.86
CA THR A 95 24.56 -0.19 14.10
C THR A 95 23.12 0.28 14.31
N GLY A 96 22.43 0.63 13.23
CA GLY A 96 21.07 1.15 13.23
C GLY A 96 20.00 0.07 13.26
N ARG A 97 18.90 0.38 13.96
CA ARG A 97 17.67 -0.44 14.01
C ARG A 97 16.42 0.40 13.75
N PRO A 98 16.26 1.08 12.61
CA PRO A 98 15.04 1.83 12.32
C PRO A 98 13.80 0.92 12.28
N LEU A 99 12.64 1.49 12.58
CA LEU A 99 11.34 0.85 12.47
C LEU A 99 10.75 1.13 11.11
N GLU A 100 10.14 0.12 10.50
CA GLU A 100 9.22 0.30 9.40
C GLU A 100 7.80 0.35 9.96
N ILE A 101 7.10 1.44 9.68
CA ILE A 101 5.79 1.74 10.25
C ILE A 101 4.79 1.92 9.11
N ALA A 102 3.70 1.17 9.14
CA ALA A 102 2.58 1.34 8.23
C ALA A 102 1.48 2.17 8.90
N LEU A 103 0.81 3.01 8.12
CA LEU A 103 -0.31 3.84 8.56
C LEU A 103 -1.35 3.94 7.46
N ARG A 104 -2.60 4.16 7.86
CA ARG A 104 -3.68 4.49 6.93
C ARG A 104 -3.76 6.01 6.77
N ASP A 105 -3.60 6.50 5.54
CA ASP A 105 -3.73 7.91 5.20
C ASP A 105 -5.21 8.35 5.11
N PHE A 106 -5.45 9.65 4.89
CA PHE A 106 -6.79 10.23 4.77
C PHE A 106 -7.59 9.69 3.57
N ASP A 107 -6.90 9.18 2.54
CA ASP A 107 -7.52 8.56 1.37
C ASP A 107 -7.79 7.06 1.59
N GLY A 108 -7.51 6.54 2.79
CA GLY A 108 -7.69 5.13 3.14
C GLY A 108 -6.59 4.21 2.62
N ARG A 109 -5.50 4.76 2.05
CA ARG A 109 -4.38 3.98 1.51
C ARG A 109 -3.37 3.67 2.60
N ILE A 110 -2.77 2.49 2.51
CA ILE A 110 -1.68 2.11 3.41
C ILE A 110 -0.39 2.73 2.92
N ARG A 111 0.25 3.49 3.80
CA ARG A 111 1.54 4.12 3.56
C ARG A 111 2.56 3.56 4.53
N THR A 112 3.80 3.43 4.06
CA THR A 112 4.90 2.95 4.88
C THR A 112 5.95 4.03 5.04
N VAL A 113 6.45 4.20 6.27
CA VAL A 113 7.48 5.16 6.64
C VAL A 113 8.56 4.45 7.45
N ILE A 114 9.82 4.79 7.19
CA ILE A 114 10.96 4.28 7.95
C ILE A 114 11.38 5.34 8.95
N VAL A 115 11.39 4.99 10.24
CA VAL A 115 11.66 5.90 11.35
C VAL A 115 12.87 5.41 12.15
N PRO A 116 13.94 6.21 12.30
CA PRO A 116 15.04 5.84 13.18
C PRO A 116 14.60 5.81 14.66
N VAL A 117 14.83 4.69 15.36
CA VAL A 117 14.43 4.52 16.77
C VAL A 117 15.02 5.61 17.68
N ALA A 118 16.26 6.03 17.42
CA ALA A 118 16.91 7.09 18.20
C ALA A 118 16.13 8.43 18.16
N GLU A 119 15.43 8.70 17.05
CA GLU A 119 14.66 9.93 16.88
C GLU A 119 13.38 9.93 17.73
N LEU A 120 12.84 8.77 18.06
CA LEU A 120 11.67 8.67 18.94
C LEU A 120 11.93 9.26 20.34
N SER A 121 13.19 9.32 20.77
CA SER A 121 13.59 9.92 22.05
C SER A 121 14.28 11.28 21.88
N THR A 122 15.15 11.42 20.88
CA THR A 122 15.97 12.64 20.71
C THR A 122 15.27 13.74 19.94
N ARG A 123 14.43 13.40 18.95
CA ARG A 123 13.73 14.34 18.06
C ARG A 123 12.29 13.91 17.77
N PRO A 124 11.44 13.75 18.81
CA PRO A 124 10.07 13.23 18.64
C PRO A 124 9.22 14.07 17.68
N ALA A 125 9.41 15.39 17.64
CA ALA A 125 8.71 16.27 16.71
C ALA A 125 9.01 15.94 15.23
N ALA A 126 10.25 15.53 14.91
CA ALA A 126 10.61 15.16 13.54
C ALA A 126 9.91 13.86 13.10
N VAL A 127 9.82 12.88 14.01
CA VAL A 127 9.08 11.63 13.75
C VAL A 127 7.60 11.91 13.52
N VAL A 128 6.99 12.70 14.40
CA VAL A 128 5.58 13.06 14.27
C VAL A 128 5.33 13.78 12.94
N ASN A 129 6.18 14.75 12.58
CA ASN A 129 6.06 15.45 11.30
C ASN A 129 6.21 14.49 10.11
N ALA A 130 7.11 13.51 10.16
CA ALA A 130 7.26 12.54 9.08
C ALA A 130 6.00 11.68 8.89
N LEU A 131 5.36 11.26 9.98
CA LEU A 131 4.14 10.45 9.93
C LEU A 131 2.92 11.28 9.49
N THR A 132 2.75 12.49 10.03
CA THR A 132 1.62 13.36 9.65
C THR A 132 1.75 13.88 8.21
N HIS A 133 2.98 14.11 7.73
CA HIS A 133 3.22 14.49 6.33
C HIS A 133 2.73 13.42 5.34
N VAL A 134 2.81 12.15 5.72
CA VAL A 134 2.37 11.01 4.90
C VAL A 134 0.87 10.71 5.08
N GLY A 135 0.20 11.39 6.03
CA GLY A 135 -1.26 11.34 6.18
C GLY A 135 -1.76 10.73 7.49
N LEU A 136 -0.91 10.55 8.50
CA LEU A 136 -1.37 10.17 9.84
C LEU A 136 -2.22 11.29 10.46
N ASP A 137 -3.44 10.98 10.91
CA ASP A 137 -4.28 11.90 11.67
C ASP A 137 -3.89 11.82 13.16
N LEU A 138 -3.21 12.84 13.67
CA LEU A 138 -2.83 12.92 15.08
C LEU A 138 -3.89 13.69 15.88
N ARG A 139 -4.50 13.03 16.89
CA ARG A 139 -5.50 13.61 17.79
C ARG A 139 -5.00 13.85 19.21
N GLY A 140 -4.01 13.07 19.64
CA GLY A 140 -3.35 13.19 20.94
C GLY A 140 -2.11 14.10 20.89
N LYS A 141 -1.27 14.02 21.93
CA LYS A 141 0.01 14.73 21.96
C LYS A 141 1.08 13.95 21.21
N PRO A 142 2.13 14.62 20.69
CA PRO A 142 3.29 13.94 20.10
C PRO A 142 3.94 12.87 21.02
N ALA A 143 3.90 13.10 22.33
CA ALA A 143 4.38 12.15 23.32
C ALA A 143 3.55 10.86 23.35
N ASP A 144 2.24 10.93 23.13
CA ASP A 144 1.34 9.78 23.18
C ASP A 144 1.57 8.87 21.97
N LEU A 145 1.76 9.45 20.78
CA LEU A 145 2.13 8.73 19.56
C LEU A 145 3.50 8.06 19.67
N THR A 146 4.50 8.78 20.18
CA THR A 146 5.84 8.18 20.35
C THR A 146 5.86 7.11 21.44
N ALA A 147 5.03 7.24 22.48
CA ALA A 147 4.83 6.19 23.48
C ALA A 147 4.16 4.94 22.87
N LEU A 148 3.14 5.11 22.03
CA LEU A 148 2.48 4.03 21.29
C LEU A 148 3.50 3.25 20.43
N ILE A 149 4.29 3.96 19.62
CA ILE A 149 5.31 3.34 18.76
C ILE A 149 6.36 2.60 19.59
N LYS A 150 6.80 3.16 20.72
CA LYS A 150 7.78 2.52 21.62
C LYS A 150 7.22 1.31 22.36
N ALA A 151 5.92 1.28 22.63
CA ALA A 151 5.25 0.18 23.31
C ALA A 151 5.00 -1.02 22.40
N TRP A 152 5.13 -0.85 21.07
CA TRP A 152 4.97 -1.94 20.11
C TRP A 152 6.08 -2.98 20.25
N ASP A 153 5.68 -4.21 20.54
CA ASP A 153 6.58 -5.35 20.54
C ASP A 153 6.64 -5.93 19.13
N VAL A 154 7.85 -6.03 18.59
CA VAL A 154 8.03 -6.42 17.19
C VAL A 154 9.28 -7.27 17.05
N ASP A 155 9.02 -8.54 16.71
CA ASP A 155 10.01 -9.58 16.47
C ASP A 155 10.41 -9.67 14.99
N ALA A 156 9.53 -9.21 14.10
CA ALA A 156 9.80 -9.20 12.67
C ALA A 156 11.03 -8.33 12.36
N THR A 157 11.93 -8.85 11.54
CA THR A 157 13.15 -8.13 11.14
C THR A 157 13.34 -8.10 9.62
N GLY A 158 14.12 -7.12 9.17
CA GLY A 158 14.52 -7.00 7.76
C GLY A 158 15.82 -6.21 7.62
N TYR A 159 16.17 -5.88 6.38
CA TYR A 159 17.36 -5.13 6.02
C TYR A 159 16.97 -3.82 5.35
N LEU A 160 17.71 -2.76 5.67
CA LEU A 160 17.58 -1.45 5.05
C LEU A 160 18.80 -1.19 4.17
N ALA A 161 18.56 -0.89 2.90
CA ALA A 161 19.54 -0.27 2.03
C ALA A 161 19.41 1.26 2.09
N ASP A 162 20.54 1.94 2.07
CA ASP A 162 20.64 3.40 1.99
C ASP A 162 20.61 3.92 0.55
N ARG A 163 20.84 3.04 -0.43
CA ARG A 163 20.88 3.38 -1.86
C ARG A 163 20.44 2.20 -2.75
N PRO A 164 19.96 2.47 -3.98
CA PRO A 164 19.73 1.44 -4.97
C PRO A 164 21.02 0.74 -5.39
N GLY A 165 20.90 -0.51 -5.85
CA GLY A 165 22.00 -1.33 -6.32
C GLY A 165 22.08 -2.68 -5.62
N TRP A 166 23.25 -3.32 -5.71
CA TRP A 166 23.51 -4.61 -5.06
C TRP A 166 23.67 -4.46 -3.55
N LEU A 167 22.98 -5.33 -2.82
CA LEU A 167 23.12 -5.53 -1.38
C LEU A 167 23.42 -7.00 -1.10
N ASP A 168 24.51 -7.24 -0.39
CA ASP A 168 24.84 -8.55 0.16
C ASP A 168 24.14 -8.75 1.51
N LEU A 169 23.47 -9.87 1.65
CA LEU A 169 22.75 -10.26 2.86
C LEU A 169 23.64 -11.18 3.72
N PRO A 170 23.51 -11.14 5.06
CA PRO A 170 24.30 -11.98 5.96
C PRO A 170 24.17 -13.49 5.76
N ASN A 171 23.09 -13.94 5.12
CA ASN A 171 22.88 -15.35 4.76
C ASN A 171 23.70 -15.80 3.53
N GLY A 172 24.49 -14.90 2.93
CA GLY A 172 25.32 -15.16 1.75
C GLY A 172 24.58 -14.96 0.41
N ALA A 173 23.33 -14.52 0.42
CA ALA A 173 22.60 -14.13 -0.79
C ALA A 173 22.92 -12.67 -1.17
N SER A 174 22.79 -12.35 -2.46
CA SER A 174 22.90 -10.98 -2.97
C SER A 174 21.62 -10.62 -3.71
N VAL A 175 21.15 -9.40 -3.50
CA VAL A 175 19.93 -8.87 -4.12
C VAL A 175 20.22 -7.54 -4.81
N PHE A 176 19.53 -7.26 -5.91
CA PHE A 176 19.58 -5.96 -6.57
C PHE A 176 18.32 -5.16 -6.23
N ILE A 177 18.51 -3.96 -5.68
CA ILE A 177 17.43 -3.08 -5.25
C ILE A 177 17.30 -1.95 -6.27
N ARG A 178 16.11 -1.83 -6.85
CA ARG A 178 15.77 -0.76 -7.79
C ARG A 178 15.51 0.57 -7.05
N PRO A 179 15.53 1.72 -7.77
CA PRO A 179 15.23 3.03 -7.17
C PRO A 179 13.85 3.17 -6.52
N ASP A 180 12.87 2.38 -6.96
CA ASP A 180 11.53 2.28 -6.37
C ASP A 180 11.45 1.31 -5.18
N GLY A 181 12.58 0.70 -4.80
CA GLY A 181 12.65 -0.24 -3.70
C GLY A 181 12.26 -1.68 -4.06
N GLU A 182 11.94 -1.97 -5.32
CA GLU A 182 11.72 -3.34 -5.76
C GLU A 182 13.03 -4.15 -5.66
N VAL A 183 12.92 -5.37 -5.15
CA VAL A 183 14.04 -6.25 -4.85
C VAL A 183 14.07 -7.38 -5.88
N CYS A 184 15.12 -7.42 -6.69
CA CYS A 184 15.37 -8.49 -7.64
C CYS A 184 16.41 -9.45 -7.07
N ALA A 185 16.06 -10.72 -6.94
CA ALA A 185 16.95 -11.77 -6.46
C ALA A 185 17.08 -12.89 -7.50
N SER A 186 18.26 -13.49 -7.61
CA SER A 186 18.49 -14.62 -8.52
C SER A 186 17.86 -15.94 -8.02
N ARG A 187 17.48 -15.98 -6.75
CA ARG A 187 16.81 -17.09 -6.07
C ARG A 187 15.75 -16.51 -5.14
N PRO A 188 14.70 -17.27 -4.79
CA PRO A 188 13.76 -16.86 -3.75
C PRO A 188 14.52 -16.52 -2.47
N ILE A 189 14.21 -15.37 -1.89
CA ILE A 189 14.70 -14.94 -0.57
C ILE A 189 13.49 -14.84 0.36
N THR A 190 13.71 -15.10 1.64
CA THR A 190 12.69 -14.91 2.69
C THR A 190 12.89 -13.59 3.43
N GLU A 191 14.05 -12.97 3.26
CA GLU A 191 14.44 -11.73 3.91
C GLU A 191 13.66 -10.54 3.35
N ILE A 192 13.09 -9.74 4.25
CA ILE A 192 12.51 -8.46 3.88
C ILE A 192 13.62 -7.44 3.70
N VAL A 193 13.69 -6.85 2.52
CA VAL A 193 14.62 -5.75 2.20
C VAL A 193 13.82 -4.50 1.84
N ARG A 194 14.29 -3.36 2.34
CA ARG A 194 13.71 -2.03 2.08
C ARG A 194 14.77 -1.05 1.63
N LEU A 195 14.36 -0.09 0.82
CA LEU A 195 15.20 1.03 0.41
C LEU A 195 14.77 2.30 1.15
N SER A 196 15.72 2.96 1.80
CA SER A 196 15.52 4.29 2.37
C SER A 196 15.29 5.30 1.25
N GLY A 197 14.18 6.04 1.32
CA GLY A 197 13.87 7.07 0.32
C GLY A 197 13.55 6.51 -1.07
N ALA A 198 12.98 5.30 -1.15
CA ALA A 198 12.49 4.73 -2.39
C ALA A 198 11.58 5.73 -3.13
N THR A 199 11.83 5.94 -4.42
CA THR A 199 11.07 6.87 -5.25
C THR A 199 10.22 6.10 -6.25
N PRO A 200 8.90 6.33 -6.32
CA PRO A 200 8.05 5.67 -7.31
C PRO A 200 8.62 5.83 -8.72
N MET A 201 8.72 4.71 -9.44
CA MET A 201 9.19 4.69 -10.82
C MET A 201 8.00 4.29 -11.70
N PRO A 202 7.15 5.25 -12.11
CA PRO A 202 5.94 4.94 -12.84
C PRO A 202 6.28 4.31 -14.19
N VAL A 203 5.64 3.19 -14.50
CA VAL A 203 5.70 2.57 -15.82
C VAL A 203 4.70 3.30 -16.73
N SER A 204 5.14 3.63 -17.94
CA SER A 204 4.31 4.30 -18.94
C SER A 204 4.43 3.59 -20.28
N GLY A 205 3.30 3.29 -20.89
CA GLY A 205 3.23 2.53 -22.15
C GLY A 205 3.43 1.03 -21.93
N THR A 206 3.61 0.31 -23.03
CA THR A 206 3.83 -1.14 -23.02
C THR A 206 5.24 -1.50 -23.50
N LEU A 207 5.67 -2.73 -23.22
CA LEU A 207 6.91 -3.26 -23.80
C LEU A 207 6.86 -3.26 -25.34
N GLU A 208 5.69 -3.52 -25.93
CA GLU A 208 5.50 -3.47 -27.39
C GLU A 208 5.70 -2.06 -27.94
N ASP A 209 5.14 -1.05 -27.28
CA ASP A 209 5.37 0.37 -27.64
C ASP A 209 6.86 0.72 -27.56
N TRP A 210 7.54 0.27 -26.50
CA TRP A 210 8.98 0.48 -26.35
C TRP A 210 9.77 -0.19 -27.47
N GLN A 211 9.43 -1.44 -27.82
CA GLN A 211 10.09 -2.20 -28.88
C GLN A 211 9.88 -1.57 -30.28
N THR A 212 8.67 -1.10 -30.57
CA THR A 212 8.33 -0.47 -31.87
C THR A 212 8.89 0.96 -32.01
N THR A 213 9.27 1.59 -30.90
CA THR A 213 9.89 2.92 -30.85
C THR A 213 11.39 2.86 -30.57
N ILE A 214 11.82 2.89 -29.31
CA ILE A 214 13.22 2.93 -28.87
C ILE A 214 13.98 1.70 -29.37
N GLY A 215 13.39 0.50 -29.25
CA GLY A 215 13.98 -0.74 -29.73
C GLY A 215 14.26 -0.71 -31.23
N ARG A 216 13.23 -0.38 -32.03
CA ARG A 216 13.33 -0.26 -33.49
C ARG A 216 14.40 0.74 -33.92
N TRP A 217 14.49 1.89 -33.26
CA TRP A 217 15.45 2.95 -33.59
C TRP A 217 16.88 2.63 -33.16
N SER A 218 17.04 1.69 -32.22
CA SER A 218 18.35 1.23 -31.77
C SER A 218 19.02 0.30 -32.79
N VAL A 219 18.26 -0.40 -33.63
CA VAL A 219 18.82 -1.32 -34.63
C VAL A 219 19.76 -0.57 -35.59
N GLY A 220 21.02 -0.98 -35.62
CA GLY A 220 22.06 -0.36 -36.47
C GLY A 220 22.59 0.98 -35.95
N ASN A 221 22.17 1.45 -34.77
CA ASN A 221 22.66 2.67 -34.13
C ASN A 221 23.53 2.34 -32.90
N PRO A 222 24.87 2.35 -33.03
CA PRO A 222 25.76 1.97 -31.93
C PRO A 222 25.59 2.81 -30.66
N ALA A 223 25.24 4.09 -30.79
CA ALA A 223 25.07 4.98 -29.65
C ALA A 223 23.81 4.62 -28.85
N LEU A 224 22.69 4.34 -29.53
CA LEU A 224 21.46 3.90 -28.85
C LEU A 224 21.60 2.47 -28.28
N ILE A 225 22.24 1.56 -29.01
CA ILE A 225 22.55 0.21 -28.50
C ILE A 225 23.37 0.31 -27.22
N ALA A 226 24.43 1.11 -27.22
CA ALA A 226 25.25 1.33 -26.03
C ALA A 226 24.44 1.95 -24.89
N GLY A 227 23.60 2.96 -25.17
CA GLY A 227 22.74 3.58 -24.15
C GLY A 227 21.78 2.60 -23.49
N VAL A 228 21.03 1.85 -24.30
CA VAL A 228 20.10 0.82 -23.81
C VAL A 228 20.86 -0.24 -23.01
N ALA A 229 21.98 -0.74 -23.53
CA ALA A 229 22.81 -1.72 -22.82
C ALA A 229 23.30 -1.20 -21.46
N MET A 230 23.68 0.08 -21.37
CA MET A 230 24.09 0.71 -20.12
C MET A 230 22.99 0.73 -19.05
N GLY A 231 21.71 0.76 -19.43
CA GLY A 231 20.59 0.65 -18.49
C GLY A 231 20.58 -0.68 -17.72
N PHE A 232 21.07 -1.76 -18.34
CA PHE A 232 21.12 -3.10 -17.74
C PHE A 232 22.41 -3.39 -16.96
N VAL A 233 23.43 -2.52 -17.05
CA VAL A 233 24.73 -2.77 -16.43
C VAL A 233 24.60 -2.93 -14.91
N GLY A 234 23.82 -2.08 -14.22
CA GLY A 234 23.64 -2.18 -12.76
C GLY A 234 23.19 -3.57 -12.29
N PRO A 235 22.05 -4.08 -12.79
CA PRO A 235 21.59 -5.44 -12.49
C PRO A 235 22.53 -6.55 -12.99
N LEU A 236 23.27 -6.37 -14.09
CA LEU A 236 24.11 -7.44 -14.64
C LEU A 236 25.53 -7.50 -14.03
N LEU A 237 25.98 -6.42 -13.37
CA LEU A 237 27.33 -6.35 -12.80
C LEU A 237 27.56 -7.36 -11.67
N GLY A 238 26.62 -7.49 -10.72
CA GLY A 238 26.77 -8.37 -9.56
C GLY A 238 27.08 -9.82 -9.95
N PRO A 239 26.27 -10.47 -10.80
CA PRO A 239 26.49 -11.86 -11.19
C PRO A 239 27.69 -12.04 -12.12
N SER A 240 28.04 -11.03 -12.92
CA SER A 240 29.09 -11.14 -13.94
C SER A 240 30.51 -11.04 -13.37
N ARG A 241 30.68 -10.59 -12.12
CA ARG A 241 31.98 -10.36 -11.46
C ARG A 241 32.91 -9.48 -12.32
N LEU A 242 32.32 -8.60 -13.12
CA LEU A 242 33.04 -7.64 -13.94
C LEU A 242 33.20 -6.33 -13.18
N ASP A 243 34.24 -5.59 -13.53
CA ASP A 243 34.42 -4.23 -13.04
C ASP A 243 33.35 -3.29 -13.61
N THR A 244 33.01 -2.26 -12.84
CA THR A 244 32.08 -1.24 -13.29
C THR A 244 32.68 -0.48 -14.47
N VAL A 245 31.88 -0.25 -15.52
CA VAL A 245 32.26 0.59 -16.66
C VAL A 245 31.44 1.87 -16.70
N GLY A 246 32.10 2.99 -17.00
CA GLY A 246 31.45 4.25 -17.33
C GLY A 246 31.66 4.58 -18.81
N ILE A 247 30.61 5.01 -19.49
CA ILE A 247 30.68 5.48 -20.88
C ILE A 247 30.45 6.99 -20.91
N ASN A 248 31.38 7.73 -21.53
CA ASN A 248 31.21 9.14 -21.82
C ASN A 248 30.95 9.34 -23.32
N LEU A 249 29.76 9.82 -23.68
CA LEU A 249 29.42 10.15 -25.06
C LEU A 249 29.99 11.52 -25.43
N HIS A 250 31.12 11.53 -26.12
CA HIS A 250 31.73 12.78 -26.59
C HIS A 250 31.28 13.13 -28.00
N SER A 251 30.55 14.24 -28.14
CA SER A 251 30.09 14.75 -29.43
C SER A 251 29.82 16.26 -29.38
N LYS A 252 29.69 16.90 -30.55
CA LYS A 252 29.18 18.28 -30.68
C LYS A 252 27.82 18.45 -29.98
N THR A 253 27.43 19.68 -29.66
CA THR A 253 26.09 19.97 -29.13
C THR A 253 25.02 19.44 -30.09
N SER A 254 23.88 19.03 -29.53
CA SER A 254 22.72 18.52 -30.30
C SER A 254 22.93 17.23 -31.12
N SER A 255 23.99 16.44 -30.88
CA SER A 255 24.16 15.13 -31.56
C SER A 255 23.45 13.95 -30.86
N GLY A 256 22.43 14.21 -30.02
CA GLY A 256 21.61 13.15 -29.41
C GLY A 256 22.14 12.54 -28.10
N LYS A 257 23.18 13.09 -27.46
CA LYS A 257 23.71 12.58 -26.17
C LYS A 257 22.63 12.43 -25.09
N SER A 258 21.78 13.44 -24.93
CA SER A 258 20.68 13.41 -23.96
C SER A 258 19.58 12.43 -24.36
N THR A 259 19.38 12.20 -25.66
CA THR A 259 18.45 11.18 -26.16
C THR A 259 18.94 9.78 -25.81
N VAL A 260 20.24 9.50 -26.00
CA VAL A 260 20.84 8.22 -25.61
C VAL A 260 20.74 8.00 -24.10
N ALA A 261 21.03 9.03 -23.30
CA ALA A 261 20.87 8.95 -21.84
C ALA A 261 19.41 8.75 -21.41
N ARG A 262 18.43 9.25 -22.17
CA ARG A 262 17.00 8.98 -21.93
C ARG A 262 16.62 7.55 -22.29
N ALA A 263 17.14 7.00 -23.39
CA ALA A 263 16.93 5.60 -23.77
C ALA A 263 17.55 4.62 -22.77
N ALA A 264 18.62 5.01 -22.07
CA ALA A 264 19.22 4.19 -21.02
C ALA A 264 18.34 4.04 -19.77
N ARG A 265 17.39 4.96 -19.54
CA ARG A 265 16.52 5.02 -18.34
C ARG A 265 15.03 4.84 -18.66
N SER A 266 14.71 4.52 -19.91
CA SER A 266 13.34 4.39 -20.43
C SER A 266 12.72 3.06 -20.06
#